data_AF-A0A2L0A5U8-F1
#
_entry.id   AF-A0A2L0A5U8-F1
#
_cell.length_a   1.000
_cell.length_b   1.000
_cell.length_c   1.000
_cell.angle_alpha   90.00
_cell.angle_beta   90.00
_cell.angle_gamma   90.00
#
_symmetry.space_group_name_H-M   'P 1'
#
loop_
_entity.id
_entity.type
_entity.pdbx_description
1 polymer ?
#
loop_
_entity_poly.entity_id
_entity_poly.type
_entity_poly.pdbx_seq_one_letter_code
_entity_poly.pdbx_strand_id
1 'polypeptide(L)'
;MGNARPDGFRHWAAFRVGFVTAYEALVRLGRIRAGGCVVVLGASGTVGLAAVQLASTLGARVIASASTEEKRVLAIAHGADAAVETHDPEWRRRVSDANGGRPVDIVFDPVGGDATEPAFRNLGWNGRHLMVGFASGALSRTFRFSRVRR
;
A
#
# COMPACT_ATOMS: atom_id res chain seq x y z
N MET A 1 -31.89 23.30 -13.51
CA MET A 1 -30.50 23.12 -13.99
C MET A 1 -29.73 22.36 -12.91
N GLY A 2 -29.43 21.09 -13.16
CA GLY A 2 -28.71 20.25 -12.21
C GLY A 2 -27.28 20.71 -12.04
N ASN A 3 -26.88 20.93 -10.80
CA ASN A 3 -25.49 21.08 -10.37
C ASN A 3 -24.76 19.75 -10.63
N ALA A 4 -24.24 19.56 -11.84
CA ALA A 4 -23.20 18.58 -12.10
C ALA A 4 -21.87 19.35 -12.08
N ARG A 5 -21.14 19.26 -10.96
CA ARG A 5 -19.76 19.74 -10.90
C ARG A 5 -18.94 18.94 -11.92
N PRO A 6 -18.10 19.58 -12.76
CA PRO A 6 -17.35 18.87 -13.79
C PRO A 6 -16.46 17.79 -13.18
N ASP A 7 -16.47 16.62 -13.80
CA ASP A 7 -15.81 15.38 -13.37
C ASP A 7 -14.31 15.56 -13.09
N GLY A 8 -13.69 16.56 -13.74
CA GLY A 8 -12.30 16.94 -13.53
C GLY A 8 -11.98 17.36 -12.08
N PHE A 9 -12.91 18.00 -11.37
CA PHE A 9 -12.66 18.43 -9.98
C PHE A 9 -12.50 17.22 -9.04
N ARG A 10 -13.27 16.15 -9.27
CA ARG A 10 -13.19 14.92 -8.48
C ARG A 10 -11.86 14.20 -8.71
N HIS A 11 -11.38 14.16 -9.95
CA HIS A 11 -10.07 13.61 -10.30
C HIS A 11 -8.92 14.39 -9.65
N TRP A 12 -8.95 15.72 -9.69
CA TRP A 12 -7.93 16.56 -9.05
C TRP A 12 -7.89 16.40 -7.53
N ALA A 13 -9.06 16.33 -6.87
CA ALA A 13 -9.13 16.11 -5.44
C ALA A 13 -8.57 14.73 -5.04
N ALA A 14 -8.94 13.68 -5.79
CA ALA A 14 -8.43 12.32 -5.59
C ALA A 14 -6.91 12.24 -5.80
N PHE A 15 -6.41 12.87 -6.87
CA PHE A 15 -4.98 12.98 -7.16
C PHE A 15 -4.23 13.64 -6.00
N ARG A 16 -4.68 14.82 -5.54
CA ARG A 16 -4.00 15.57 -4.48
C ARG A 16 -3.95 14.78 -3.17
N VAL A 17 -5.07 14.20 -2.74
CA VAL A 17 -5.11 13.44 -1.47
C VAL A 17 -4.26 12.18 -1.56
N GLY A 18 -4.39 11.41 -2.65
CA GLY A 18 -3.62 10.18 -2.86
C GLY A 18 -2.12 10.41 -2.87
N PHE A 19 -1.64 11.31 -3.72
CA PHE A 19 -0.20 11.57 -3.88
C PHE A 19 0.43 12.28 -2.68
N VAL A 20 -0.26 13.24 -2.05
CA VAL A 20 0.29 13.89 -0.85
C VAL A 20 0.44 12.88 0.28
N THR A 21 -0.56 12.01 0.49
CA THR A 21 -0.49 10.96 1.51
C THR A 21 0.64 9.97 1.22
N ALA A 22 0.73 9.51 -0.04
CA ALA A 22 1.78 8.59 -0.47
C ALA A 22 3.17 9.21 -0.29
N TYR A 23 3.35 10.49 -0.63
CA TYR A 23 4.62 11.19 -0.49
C TYR A 23 5.06 11.35 0.97
N GLU A 24 4.17 11.85 1.82
CA GLU A 24 4.45 12.01 3.25
C GLU A 24 4.86 10.67 3.88
N ALA A 25 4.09 9.62 3.60
CA ALA A 25 4.36 8.29 4.13
C ALA A 25 5.63 7.67 3.54
N LEU A 26 5.79 7.56 2.22
CA LEU A 26 6.92 6.85 1.61
C LEU A 26 8.24 7.63 1.70
N VAL A 27 8.20 8.94 1.43
CA VAL A 27 9.41 9.75 1.33
C VAL A 27 9.84 10.25 2.71
N ARG A 28 8.96 10.95 3.43
CA ARG A 28 9.34 11.61 4.69
C ARG A 28 9.42 10.62 5.86
N LEU A 29 8.43 9.76 6.01
CA LEU A 29 8.37 8.78 7.11
C LEU A 29 9.12 7.49 6.76
N GLY A 30 8.87 6.97 5.56
CA GLY A 30 9.38 5.69 5.05
C GLY A 30 10.85 5.75 4.62
N ARG A 31 11.33 6.93 4.25
CA ARG A 31 12.69 7.14 3.71
C ARG A 31 13.01 6.11 2.63
N ILE A 32 12.06 5.93 1.71
CA ILE A 32 12.18 5.00 0.57
C ILE A 32 13.49 5.21 -0.17
N ARG A 33 14.09 4.12 -0.63
CA ARG A 33 15.35 4.10 -1.36
C ARG A 33 15.18 3.37 -2.67
N ALA A 34 15.83 3.87 -3.72
CA ALA A 34 15.98 3.15 -4.96
C ALA A 34 16.62 1.77 -4.70
N GLY A 35 16.12 0.74 -5.37
CA GLY A 35 16.52 -0.66 -5.17
C GLY A 35 15.92 -1.34 -3.93
N GLY A 36 15.28 -0.59 -3.02
CA GLY A 36 14.52 -1.15 -1.90
C GLY A 36 13.18 -1.74 -2.35
N CYS A 37 12.56 -2.57 -1.51
CA CYS A 37 11.28 -3.20 -1.79
C CYS A 37 10.13 -2.57 -0.98
N VAL A 38 9.04 -2.24 -1.66
CA VAL A 38 7.81 -1.72 -1.06
C VAL A 38 6.65 -2.67 -1.37
N VAL A 39 5.95 -3.13 -0.34
CA VAL A 39 4.65 -3.77 -0.48
C VAL A 39 3.55 -2.74 -0.29
N VAL A 40 2.60 -2.68 -1.22
CA VAL A 40 1.45 -1.77 -1.15
C VAL A 40 0.16 -2.56 -0.98
N LEU A 41 -0.50 -2.43 0.18
CA LEU A 41 -1.81 -3.01 0.42
C LEU A 41 -2.92 -2.14 -0.20
N GLY A 42 -3.98 -2.77 -0.71
CA GLY A 42 -5.09 -2.03 -1.33
C GLY A 42 -4.63 -1.24 -2.55
N ALA A 43 -3.73 -1.80 -3.35
CA ALA A 43 -2.98 -1.12 -4.39
C ALA A 43 -3.82 -0.50 -5.51
N SER A 44 -5.08 -0.89 -5.68
CA SER A 44 -6.00 -0.33 -6.68
C SER A 44 -6.84 0.85 -6.18
N GLY A 45 -6.79 1.17 -4.88
CA GLY A 45 -7.49 2.33 -4.33
C GLY A 45 -6.75 3.64 -4.61
N THR A 46 -7.40 4.79 -4.43
CA THR A 46 -6.79 6.11 -4.72
C THR A 46 -5.43 6.33 -4.09
N VAL A 47 -5.29 6.00 -2.80
CA VAL A 47 -4.03 6.19 -2.05
C VAL A 47 -3.01 5.08 -2.39
N GLY A 48 -3.47 3.83 -2.51
CA GLY A 48 -2.61 2.69 -2.86
C GLY A 48 -2.01 2.82 -4.26
N LEU A 49 -2.80 3.22 -5.25
CA LEU A 49 -2.34 3.37 -6.63
C LEU A 49 -1.34 4.53 -6.75
N ALA A 50 -1.58 5.63 -6.04
CA ALA A 50 -0.61 6.73 -5.94
C ALA A 50 0.71 6.27 -5.29
N ALA A 51 0.64 5.41 -4.26
CA ALA A 51 1.82 4.83 -3.64
C ALA A 51 2.59 3.89 -4.58
N VAL A 52 1.90 3.09 -5.39
CA VAL A 52 2.51 2.26 -6.44
C VAL A 52 3.28 3.13 -7.42
N GLN A 53 2.62 4.15 -7.99
CA GLN A 53 3.22 5.04 -8.98
C GLN A 53 4.43 5.79 -8.42
N LEU A 54 4.31 6.32 -7.20
CA LEU A 54 5.38 7.07 -6.55
C LEU A 54 6.57 6.17 -6.21
N ALA A 55 6.34 5.00 -5.61
CA ALA A 55 7.41 4.08 -5.24
C ALA A 55 8.18 3.56 -6.47
N SER A 56 7.45 3.24 -7.54
CA SER A 56 8.02 2.84 -8.84
C SER A 56 8.88 3.97 -9.44
N THR A 57 8.36 5.20 -9.47
CA THR A 57 9.11 6.38 -9.97
C THR A 57 10.38 6.67 -9.16
N LEU A 58 10.37 6.37 -7.86
CA LEU A 58 11.53 6.51 -6.97
C LEU A 58 12.53 5.34 -7.08
N GLY A 59 12.31 4.42 -8.02
CA GLY A 59 13.21 3.31 -8.32
C GLY A 59 13.15 2.17 -7.30
N ALA A 60 12.11 2.10 -6.48
CA ALA A 60 11.89 0.96 -5.61
C ALA A 60 11.20 -0.18 -6.39
N ARG A 61 11.44 -1.42 -5.94
CA ARG A 61 10.65 -2.58 -6.37
C ARG A 61 9.31 -2.56 -5.67
N VAL A 62 8.22 -2.61 -6.43
CA VAL A 62 6.85 -2.50 -5.91
C VAL A 62 6.11 -3.82 -6.04
N ILE A 63 5.62 -4.34 -4.91
CA ILE A 63 4.75 -5.51 -4.84
C ILE A 63 3.36 -5.06 -4.41
N ALA A 64 2.42 -5.08 -5.34
CA ALA A 64 1.03 -4.70 -5.10
C ALA A 64 0.24 -5.85 -4.46
N SER A 65 -0.65 -5.54 -3.54
CA SER A 65 -1.63 -6.49 -2.98
C SER A 65 -3.04 -5.99 -3.22
N ALA A 66 -3.85 -6.80 -3.91
CA ALA A 66 -5.24 -6.45 -4.25
C ALA A 66 -6.14 -7.68 -4.41
N SER A 67 -7.43 -7.48 -4.15
CA SER A 67 -8.42 -8.55 -3.92
C SER A 67 -9.02 -9.21 -5.17
N THR A 68 -8.77 -8.65 -6.36
CA THR A 68 -9.29 -9.19 -7.62
C THR A 68 -8.22 -9.07 -8.70
N GLU A 69 -8.33 -9.87 -9.76
CA GLU A 69 -7.35 -9.85 -10.84
C GLU A 69 -7.33 -8.51 -11.57
N GLU A 70 -8.49 -7.91 -11.82
CA GLU A 70 -8.59 -6.61 -12.50
C GLU A 70 -7.86 -5.51 -11.71
N LYS A 71 -7.96 -5.54 -10.38
CA LYS A 71 -7.26 -4.61 -9.49
C LYS A 71 -5.75 -4.83 -9.50
N ARG A 72 -5.30 -6.08 -9.63
CA ARG A 72 -3.88 -6.42 -9.74
C ARG A 72 -3.30 -5.98 -11.08
N VAL A 73 -3.99 -6.28 -12.18
CA VAL A 73 -3.61 -5.83 -13.54
C VAL A 73 -3.51 -4.31 -13.58
N LEU A 74 -4.45 -3.60 -12.96
CA LEU A 74 -4.37 -2.14 -12.83
C LEU A 74 -3.08 -1.70 -12.12
N ALA A 75 -2.74 -2.31 -10.98
CA ALA A 75 -1.53 -1.95 -10.25
C ALA A 75 -0.24 -2.20 -11.06
N ILE A 76 -0.17 -3.31 -11.81
CA ILE A 76 0.95 -3.61 -12.71
C ILE A 76 1.07 -2.54 -13.81
N ALA A 77 -0.05 -2.18 -14.46
CA ALA A 77 -0.08 -1.16 -15.50
C ALA A 77 0.38 0.23 -15.01
N HIS A 78 0.31 0.47 -13.69
CA HIS A 78 0.73 1.71 -13.05
C HIS A 78 2.10 1.65 -12.36
N GLY A 79 2.88 0.59 -12.60
CA GLY A 79 4.30 0.51 -12.22
C GLY A 79 4.63 -0.47 -11.09
N ALA A 80 3.69 -1.32 -10.68
CA ALA A 80 4.02 -2.46 -9.82
C ALA A 80 4.83 -3.52 -10.60
N ASP A 81 5.89 -4.05 -9.99
CA ASP A 81 6.70 -5.13 -10.56
C ASP A 81 6.03 -6.51 -10.42
N ALA A 82 5.23 -6.66 -9.37
CA ALA A 82 4.50 -7.88 -9.06
C ALA A 82 3.19 -7.55 -8.35
N ALA A 83 2.22 -8.46 -8.44
CA ALA A 83 0.94 -8.34 -7.75
C ALA A 83 0.56 -9.67 -7.08
N VAL A 84 0.02 -9.59 -5.87
CA VAL A 84 -0.39 -10.73 -5.04
C VAL A 84 -1.86 -10.57 -4.64
N GLU A 85 -2.61 -11.66 -4.67
CA GLU A 85 -4.00 -11.70 -4.18
C GLU A 85 -4.00 -11.53 -2.65
N THR A 86 -4.70 -10.52 -2.14
CA THR A 86 -4.70 -10.14 -0.71
C THR A 86 -4.99 -11.30 0.25
N HIS A 87 -5.91 -12.20 -0.12
CA HIS A 87 -6.36 -13.31 0.73
C HIS A 87 -5.74 -14.66 0.39
N ASP A 88 -4.65 -14.67 -0.39
CA ASP A 88 -3.96 -15.92 -0.72
C ASP A 88 -3.41 -16.61 0.56
N PRO A 89 -3.69 -17.90 0.77
CA PRO A 89 -3.17 -18.62 1.94
C PRO A 89 -1.63 -18.60 2.04
N GLU A 90 -0.97 -18.52 0.89
CA GLU A 90 0.49 -18.48 0.74
C GLU A 90 1.00 -17.04 0.55
N TRP A 91 0.21 -16.01 0.92
CA TRP A 91 0.50 -14.60 0.64
C TRP A 91 1.94 -14.19 0.99
N ARG A 92 2.42 -14.60 2.17
CA ARG A 92 3.77 -14.28 2.63
C ARG A 92 4.84 -14.87 1.73
N ARG A 93 4.68 -16.13 1.35
CA ARG A 93 5.60 -16.82 0.45
C ARG A 93 5.61 -16.12 -0.90
N ARG A 94 4.43 -15.78 -1.44
CA ARG A 94 4.32 -15.05 -2.71
C ARG A 94 4.99 -13.68 -2.69
N VAL A 95 4.85 -12.92 -1.60
CA VAL A 95 5.54 -11.63 -1.43
C VAL A 95 7.06 -11.81 -1.36
N SER A 96 7.52 -12.79 -0.58
CA SER A 96 8.94 -13.13 -0.49
C SER A 96 9.51 -13.54 -1.85
N ASP A 97 8.84 -14.45 -2.56
CA ASP A 97 9.24 -14.92 -3.90
C ASP A 97 9.25 -13.76 -4.91
N ALA A 98 8.25 -12.88 -4.85
CA ALA A 98 8.20 -11.67 -5.67
C ALA A 98 9.35 -10.69 -5.39
N ASN A 99 10.00 -10.74 -4.22
CA ASN A 99 11.22 -9.99 -3.91
C ASN A 99 12.52 -10.81 -4.03
N GLY A 100 12.47 -11.97 -4.68
CA GLY A 100 13.62 -12.86 -4.85
C GLY A 100 14.11 -13.47 -3.54
N GLY A 101 13.19 -13.77 -2.62
CA GLY A 101 13.49 -14.35 -1.29
C GLY A 101 14.02 -13.35 -0.26
N ARG A 102 14.13 -12.06 -0.62
CA ARG A 102 14.60 -11.01 0.29
C ARG A 102 13.44 -10.43 1.10
N PRO A 103 13.68 -9.99 2.34
CA PRO A 103 12.65 -9.31 3.12
C PRO A 103 12.30 -7.95 2.53
N VAL A 104 11.15 -7.41 2.92
CA VAL A 104 10.60 -6.14 2.44
C VAL A 104 11.12 -4.98 3.29
N ASP A 105 11.41 -3.82 2.69
CA ASP A 105 11.88 -2.64 3.42
C ASP A 105 10.71 -1.79 3.96
N ILE A 106 9.64 -1.67 3.17
CA ILE A 106 8.49 -0.84 3.51
C ILE A 106 7.18 -1.59 3.22
N VAL A 107 6.26 -1.56 4.17
CA VAL A 107 4.85 -1.89 3.92
C VAL A 107 4.06 -0.60 3.97
N PHE A 108 3.32 -0.31 2.90
CA PHE A 108 2.38 0.80 2.81
C PHE A 108 0.95 0.27 2.98
N ASP A 109 0.28 0.68 4.06
CA ASP A 109 -0.98 0.09 4.50
C ASP A 109 -2.08 1.14 4.68
N PRO A 110 -2.90 1.39 3.65
CA PRO A 110 -4.10 2.21 3.74
C PRO A 110 -5.34 1.43 4.21
N VAL A 111 -5.22 0.11 4.43
CA VAL A 111 -6.36 -0.81 4.58
C VAL A 111 -6.60 -1.15 6.05
N GLY A 112 -5.56 -1.51 6.80
CA GLY A 112 -5.71 -2.09 8.12
C GLY A 112 -6.23 -3.54 8.09
N GLY A 113 -6.73 -4.01 9.23
CA GLY A 113 -7.37 -5.32 9.37
C GLY A 113 -6.44 -6.52 9.24
N ASP A 114 -6.94 -7.58 8.60
CA ASP A 114 -6.29 -8.90 8.59
C ASP A 114 -5.08 -8.98 7.66
N ALA A 115 -5.00 -8.14 6.63
CA ALA A 115 -3.84 -8.09 5.72
C ALA A 115 -2.61 -7.43 6.35
N THR A 116 -2.81 -6.61 7.40
CA THR A 116 -1.75 -5.86 8.07
C THR A 116 -0.71 -6.77 8.73
N GLU A 117 -1.13 -7.78 9.50
CA GLU A 117 -0.19 -8.62 10.25
C GLU A 117 0.71 -9.46 9.33
N PRO A 118 0.17 -10.17 8.33
CA PRO A 118 0.99 -10.88 7.35
C PRO A 118 1.98 -9.95 6.65
N ALA A 119 1.56 -8.74 6.26
CA ALA A 119 2.43 -7.75 5.64
C ALA A 119 3.54 -7.28 6.57
N PHE A 120 3.20 -6.89 7.81
CA PHE A 120 4.17 -6.47 8.82
C PHE A 120 5.26 -7.52 9.02
N ARG A 121 4.89 -8.80 9.11
CA ARG A 121 5.85 -9.86 9.36
C ARG A 121 6.80 -10.15 8.18
N ASN A 122 6.56 -9.58 6.99
CA ASN A 122 7.49 -9.67 5.85
C ASN A 122 8.57 -8.58 5.87
N LEU A 123 8.49 -7.64 6.81
CA LEU A 123 9.51 -6.61 6.95
C LEU A 123 10.86 -7.21 7.36
N GLY A 124 11.91 -6.69 6.75
CA GLY A 124 13.28 -6.96 7.14
C GLY A 124 13.71 -6.14 8.35
N TRP A 125 14.96 -6.35 8.75
CA TRP A 125 15.60 -5.49 9.74
C TRP A 125 15.54 -4.02 9.32
N ASN A 126 15.17 -3.14 10.25
CA ASN A 126 14.97 -1.70 10.00
C ASN A 126 13.87 -1.37 8.96
N GLY A 127 12.98 -2.34 8.69
CA GLY A 127 11.81 -2.15 7.86
C GLY A 127 10.77 -1.24 8.53
N ARG A 128 9.90 -0.62 7.72
CA ARG A 128 8.90 0.34 8.19
C ARG A 128 7.50 -0.07 7.75
N HIS A 129 6.60 -0.21 8.71
CA HIS A 129 5.18 -0.35 8.43
C HIS A 129 4.51 1.03 8.49
N LEU A 130 4.10 1.53 7.34
CA LEU A 130 3.45 2.82 7.18
C LEU A 130 1.94 2.60 7.13
N MET A 131 1.32 2.59 8.31
CA MET A 131 -0.13 2.54 8.42
C MET A 131 -0.71 3.94 8.19
N VAL A 132 -1.37 4.13 7.06
CA VAL A 132 -1.91 5.41 6.59
C VAL A 132 -3.43 5.48 6.66
N GLY A 133 -4.12 4.35 6.84
CA GLY A 133 -5.58 4.33 6.93
C GLY A 133 -6.16 3.01 7.42
N PHE A 134 -7.48 3.02 7.60
CA PHE A 134 -8.30 1.88 8.05
C PHE A 134 -9.47 1.66 7.10
N ALA A 135 -9.21 1.55 5.79
CA ALA A 135 -10.28 1.37 4.81
C ALA A 135 -11.12 0.09 5.05
N SER A 136 -10.56 -0.91 5.74
CA SER A 136 -11.30 -2.10 6.21
C SER A 136 -12.27 -1.81 7.37
N GLY A 137 -12.19 -0.65 8.00
CA GLY A 137 -12.94 -0.30 9.20
C GLY A 137 -12.37 -0.90 10.50
N ALA A 138 -11.27 -1.65 10.44
CA ALA A 138 -10.69 -2.33 11.59
C ALA A 138 -9.19 -2.06 11.75
N LEU A 139 -8.77 -1.86 13.00
CA LEU A 139 -7.38 -2.04 13.41
C LEU A 139 -7.04 -3.52 13.40
N SER A 140 -5.83 -3.87 12.97
CA SER A 140 -5.34 -5.24 13.09
C SER A 140 -5.36 -5.68 14.56
N ARG A 141 -5.80 -6.92 14.82
CA ARG A 141 -5.91 -7.48 16.19
C ARG A 141 -4.55 -7.54 16.90
N THR A 142 -3.47 -7.59 16.13
CA THR A 142 -2.07 -7.58 16.58
C THR A 142 -1.69 -6.24 17.21
N PHE A 143 -2.21 -5.13 16.68
CA PHE A 143 -1.94 -3.78 17.18
C PHE A 143 -3.09 -3.31 18.09
N ARG A 144 -3.23 -3.96 19.25
CA ARG A 144 -4.23 -3.59 20.24
C ARG A 144 -3.69 -2.47 21.13
N PHE A 145 -4.07 -1.23 20.83
CA PHE A 145 -3.92 -0.14 21.79
C PHE A 145 -4.94 -0.36 22.93
N SER A 146 -4.46 -0.44 24.17
CA SER A 146 -5.37 -0.36 25.31
C SER A 146 -6.10 0.98 25.21
N ARG A 147 -7.43 0.97 25.36
CA ARG A 147 -8.19 2.21 25.55
C ARG A 147 -7.51 2.97 26.67
N VAL A 148 -6.93 4.13 26.36
CA VAL A 148 -6.63 5.12 27.39
C VAL A 148 -8.00 5.50 27.95
N ARG A 149 -8.33 4.97 29.13
CA ARG A 149 -9.50 5.42 29.88
C ARG A 149 -9.26 6.90 30.11
N ARG A 150 -10.12 7.75 29.54
CA ARG A 150 -10.21 9.15 29.95
C ARG A 150 -10.68 9.20 31.40
#